data_AF-A0A496PX13-F1
#
_entry.id   AF-A0A496PX13-F1
#
_cell.length_a   1.000
_cell.length_b   1.000
_cell.length_c   1.000
_cell.angle_alpha   90.00
_cell.angle_beta   90.00
_cell.angle_gamma   90.00
#
_symmetry.space_group_name_H-M   'P 1'
#
loop_
_entity.id
_entity.type
_entity.pdbx_description
1 polymer ?
#
loop_
_entity_poly.entity_id
_entity_poly.type
_entity_poly.pdbx_seq_one_letter_code
_entity_poly.pdbx_strand_id
1 'polypeptide(L)'
;MDRRGSRYLIESVLTRKEPTMISLTALWLPIVLSAVAVFIASSVIHTVLQYHKDDYKKTPSEDGVMEALRGFNLPPGDYVMPHAGSMKEMGSPEFKEKQNNGPVGFFTVLPNGQCGMGLQLALWFAFSLLVGIMVAYIARMSLPAGTDYLLVHRVTGATAFCCYSMAHLPSSIWYKKSWMATMRNFLDGLVYGLLTGGVFGWLWPAA
;
A
#
# COMPACT_ATOMS: atom_id res chain seq x y z
N MET A 1 -40.88 42.26 2.39
CA MET A 1 -40.03 41.23 1.76
C MET A 1 -39.97 41.50 0.26
N ASP A 2 -38.80 41.88 -0.24
CA ASP A 2 -38.60 42.31 -1.64
C ASP A 2 -38.71 41.12 -2.61
N ARG A 3 -39.61 41.24 -3.61
CA ARG A 3 -39.82 40.22 -4.66
C ARG A 3 -38.57 40.03 -5.54
N ARG A 4 -37.64 41.00 -5.57
CA ARG A 4 -36.38 40.88 -6.33
C ARG A 4 -35.41 39.88 -5.69
N GLY A 5 -35.25 39.88 -4.37
CA GLY A 5 -34.37 38.93 -3.67
C GLY A 5 -34.80 37.47 -3.84
N SER A 6 -36.11 37.23 -3.90
CA SER A 6 -36.67 35.89 -4.14
C SER A 6 -36.40 35.39 -5.57
N ARG A 7 -36.45 36.25 -6.58
CA ARG A 7 -36.08 35.88 -7.96
C ARG A 7 -34.60 35.54 -8.12
N TYR A 8 -33.70 36.30 -7.51
CA TYR A 8 -32.26 35.99 -7.55
C TYR A 8 -31.92 34.67 -6.85
N LEU A 9 -32.57 34.37 -5.72
CA LEU A 9 -32.42 33.08 -5.05
C LEU A 9 -32.96 31.93 -5.91
N ILE A 10 -34.09 32.12 -6.57
CA ILE A 10 -34.68 31.09 -7.44
C ILE A 10 -33.82 30.88 -8.70
N GLU A 11 -33.37 31.95 -9.37
CA GLU A 11 -32.48 31.84 -10.53
C GLU A 11 -31.13 31.21 -10.18
N SER A 12 -30.54 31.53 -9.02
CA SER A 12 -29.27 30.91 -8.58
C SER A 12 -29.39 29.43 -8.22
N VAL A 13 -30.57 28.99 -7.74
CA VAL A 13 -30.87 27.56 -7.52
C VAL A 13 -31.16 26.84 -8.84
N LEU A 14 -31.87 27.49 -9.77
CA LEU A 14 -32.23 26.92 -11.08
C LEU A 14 -31.06 26.91 -12.09
N THR A 15 -30.02 27.72 -11.86
CA THR A 15 -28.80 27.77 -12.70
C THR A 15 -27.63 26.97 -12.13
N ARG A 16 -27.80 26.27 -11.00
CA ARG A 16 -26.83 25.25 -10.59
C ARG A 16 -26.85 24.11 -11.60
N LYS A 17 -25.95 24.20 -12.57
CA LYS A 17 -25.52 23.05 -13.37
C LYS A 17 -25.01 22.03 -12.36
N GLU A 18 -25.74 20.92 -12.20
CA GLU A 18 -25.26 19.79 -11.39
C GLU A 18 -23.82 19.48 -11.82
N PRO A 19 -22.86 19.38 -10.88
CA PRO A 19 -21.49 19.06 -11.25
C PRO A 19 -21.51 17.78 -12.06
N THR A 20 -20.94 17.82 -13.27
CA THR A 20 -20.92 16.67 -14.18
C THR A 20 -20.20 15.53 -13.47
N MET A 21 -20.98 14.56 -12.98
CA MET A 21 -20.44 13.44 -12.21
C MET A 21 -19.55 12.60 -13.14
N ILE A 22 -18.24 12.56 -12.85
CA ILE A 22 -17.29 11.77 -13.64
C ILE A 22 -17.61 10.28 -13.43
N SER A 23 -17.82 9.55 -14.53
CA SER A 23 -17.94 8.09 -14.47
C SER A 23 -16.58 7.47 -14.13
N LEU A 24 -16.56 6.39 -13.34
CA LEU A 24 -15.32 5.66 -13.07
C LEU A 24 -14.69 5.12 -14.36
N THR A 25 -15.52 4.70 -15.32
CA THR A 25 -15.04 4.25 -16.63
C THR A 25 -14.34 5.34 -17.41
N ALA A 26 -14.65 6.62 -17.19
CA ALA A 26 -13.96 7.73 -17.83
C ALA A 26 -12.51 7.89 -17.33
N LEU A 27 -12.18 7.31 -16.17
CA LEU A 27 -10.85 7.38 -15.54
C LEU A 27 -9.99 6.14 -15.83
N TRP A 28 -10.38 5.27 -16.77
CA TRP A 28 -9.63 4.04 -17.09
C TRP A 28 -8.17 4.33 -17.50
N LEU A 29 -7.95 5.39 -18.28
CA LEU A 29 -6.63 5.75 -18.79
C LEU A 29 -5.68 6.23 -17.66
N PRO A 30 -6.06 7.20 -16.80
CA PRO A 30 -5.21 7.56 -15.67
C PRO A 30 -4.97 6.40 -14.70
N ILE A 31 -5.92 5.47 -14.53
CA ILE A 31 -5.70 4.25 -13.72
C ILE A 31 -4.57 3.41 -14.30
N VAL A 32 -4.66 3.03 -15.58
CA VAL A 32 -3.68 2.14 -16.22
C VAL A 32 -2.31 2.80 -16.32
N LEU A 33 -2.25 4.07 -16.73
CA LEU A 33 -0.97 4.78 -16.85
C LEU A 33 -0.30 5.03 -15.49
N SER A 34 -1.07 5.24 -14.43
CA SER A 34 -0.51 5.31 -13.07
C SER A 34 0.10 3.99 -12.65
N ALA A 35 -0.58 2.87 -12.93
CA ALA A 35 -0.06 1.54 -12.60
C ALA A 35 1.24 1.24 -13.36
N VAL A 36 1.32 1.60 -14.65
CA VAL A 36 2.55 1.48 -15.45
C VAL A 36 3.67 2.36 -14.88
N ALA A 37 3.39 3.62 -14.56
CA ALA A 37 4.37 4.54 -13.98
C ALA A 37 4.92 4.04 -12.65
N VAL A 38 4.04 3.56 -11.75
CA VAL A 38 4.42 2.96 -10.46
C VAL A 38 5.24 1.70 -10.66
N PHE A 39 4.84 0.82 -11.59
CA PHE A 39 5.57 -0.42 -11.87
C PHE A 39 7.01 -0.16 -12.36
N ILE A 40 7.18 0.82 -13.26
CA ILE A 40 8.49 1.24 -13.74
C ILE A 40 9.31 1.86 -12.60
N ALA A 41 8.74 2.79 -11.84
CA ALA A 41 9.43 3.44 -10.72
C ALA A 41 9.86 2.42 -9.66
N SER A 42 8.98 1.49 -9.30
CA SER A 42 9.25 0.40 -8.38
C SER A 42 10.39 -0.49 -8.89
N SER A 43 10.37 -0.84 -10.18
CA SER A 43 11.46 -1.60 -10.79
C SER A 43 12.80 -0.88 -10.66
N VAL A 44 12.85 0.43 -10.93
CA VAL A 44 14.07 1.24 -10.76
C VAL A 44 14.52 1.28 -9.31
N ILE A 45 13.60 1.50 -8.37
CA ILE A 45 13.90 1.55 -6.93
C ILE A 45 14.55 0.23 -6.46
N HIS A 46 13.94 -0.90 -6.77
CA HIS A 46 14.38 -2.19 -6.23
C HIS A 46 15.54 -2.83 -7.00
N THR A 47 15.74 -2.49 -8.29
CA THR A 47 16.81 -3.10 -9.10
C THR A 47 18.01 -2.18 -9.32
N VAL A 48 17.82 -0.85 -9.34
CA VAL A 48 18.89 0.12 -9.64
C VAL A 48 19.37 0.84 -8.37
N LEU A 49 18.45 1.38 -7.56
CA LEU A 49 18.84 2.20 -6.39
C LEU A 49 19.32 1.34 -5.20
N GLN A 50 18.85 0.10 -5.09
CA GLN A 50 19.31 -0.93 -4.16
C GLN A 50 19.31 -0.57 -2.66
N TYR A 51 18.66 0.52 -2.21
CA TYR A 51 18.62 0.86 -0.79
C TYR A 51 17.76 -0.08 0.06
N HIS A 52 17.01 -0.99 -0.57
CA HIS A 52 16.28 -2.10 0.07
C HIS A 52 17.13 -3.36 0.32
N LYS A 53 18.38 -3.42 -0.17
CA LYS A 53 19.22 -4.63 -0.05
C LYS A 53 19.46 -5.07 1.40
N ASP A 54 19.41 -4.12 2.33
CA ASP A 54 19.65 -4.34 3.76
C ASP A 54 18.33 -4.41 4.58
N ASP A 55 17.18 -4.57 3.92
CA ASP A 55 15.90 -4.76 4.63
C ASP A 55 15.85 -6.09 5.38
N TYR A 56 16.58 -7.08 4.88
CA TYR A 56 16.78 -8.38 5.51
C TYR A 56 18.25 -8.57 5.85
N LYS A 57 18.53 -9.13 7.03
CA LYS A 57 19.87 -9.48 7.46
C LYS A 57 20.15 -10.94 7.16
N LYS A 58 21.39 -11.25 6.80
CA LYS A 58 21.86 -12.64 6.74
C LYS A 58 21.75 -13.29 8.12
N THR A 59 21.23 -14.50 8.16
CA THR A 59 21.15 -15.30 9.39
C THR A 59 22.56 -15.70 9.87
N PRO A 60 22.92 -15.44 11.14
CA PRO A 60 24.17 -15.97 11.71
C PRO A 60 24.19 -17.50 11.67
N SER A 61 25.32 -18.11 11.25
CA SER A 61 25.43 -19.56 11.05
C SER A 61 24.31 -20.14 10.16
N GLU A 62 23.97 -19.44 9.07
CA GLU A 62 22.90 -19.80 8.12
C GLU A 62 22.83 -21.29 7.78
N ASP A 63 23.93 -21.91 7.36
CA ASP A 63 23.96 -23.34 7.01
C ASP A 63 23.59 -24.24 8.20
N GLY A 64 24.08 -23.91 9.40
CA GLY A 64 23.78 -24.63 10.63
C GLY A 64 22.32 -24.48 11.05
N VAL A 65 21.75 -23.26 10.91
CA VAL A 65 20.34 -23.00 11.19
C VAL A 65 19.45 -23.74 10.18
N MET A 66 19.79 -23.70 8.89
CA MET A 66 19.08 -24.43 7.86
C MET A 66 19.11 -25.94 8.11
N GLU A 67 20.26 -26.52 8.45
CA GLU A 67 20.39 -27.94 8.78
C GLU A 67 19.54 -28.32 9.99
N ALA A 68 19.62 -27.54 11.07
CA ALA A 68 18.81 -27.79 12.27
C ALA A 68 17.30 -27.74 11.98
N LEU A 69 16.86 -26.88 11.06
CA LEU A 69 15.44 -26.73 10.74
C LEU A 69 14.90 -27.79 9.78
N ARG A 70 15.73 -28.39 8.92
CA ARG A 70 15.31 -29.39 7.92
C ARG A 70 14.52 -30.55 8.51
N GLY A 71 14.98 -31.10 9.64
CA GLY A 71 14.36 -32.26 10.28
C GLY A 71 12.93 -32.02 10.78
N PHE A 72 12.55 -30.77 11.04
CA PHE A 72 11.21 -30.43 11.54
C PHE A 72 10.13 -30.38 10.45
N ASN A 73 10.52 -30.40 9.16
CA ASN A 73 9.59 -30.42 8.02
C ASN A 73 8.46 -29.38 8.13
N LEU A 74 8.81 -28.15 8.51
CA LEU A 74 7.84 -27.06 8.66
C LEU A 74 7.12 -26.80 7.32
N PRO A 75 5.79 -26.89 7.25
CA PRO A 75 5.07 -26.55 6.03
C PRO A 75 5.13 -25.03 5.76
N PRO A 76 4.92 -24.58 4.51
CA PRO A 76 4.81 -23.16 4.21
C PRO A 76 3.71 -22.47 5.03
N GLY A 77 4.02 -21.30 5.59
CA GLY A 77 3.09 -20.58 6.47
C GLY A 77 3.78 -19.54 7.34
N ASP A 78 2.97 -18.82 8.13
CA ASP A 78 3.44 -17.83 9.09
C ASP A 78 3.45 -18.41 10.50
N TYR A 79 4.57 -18.24 11.19
CA TYR A 79 4.83 -18.82 12.50
C TYR A 79 5.27 -17.74 13.49
N VAL A 80 4.94 -17.98 14.76
CA VAL A 80 5.52 -17.30 15.91
C VAL A 80 6.10 -18.35 16.84
N MET A 81 7.25 -18.05 17.43
CA MET A 81 7.92 -18.92 18.38
C MET A 81 8.37 -18.10 19.60
N PRO A 82 8.04 -18.53 20.84
CA PRO A 82 7.04 -19.55 21.16
C PRO A 82 5.61 -19.09 20.80
N HIS A 83 4.73 -20.03 20.45
CA HIS A 83 3.31 -19.77 20.17
C HIS A 83 2.44 -20.13 21.39
N ALA A 84 1.63 -19.18 21.87
CA ALA A 84 0.61 -19.44 22.89
C ALA A 84 -0.73 -19.78 22.21
N GLY A 85 -1.37 -20.88 22.61
CA GLY A 85 -2.69 -21.28 22.10
C GLY A 85 -3.85 -20.47 22.70
N SER A 86 -3.60 -19.69 23.75
CA SER A 86 -4.61 -18.81 24.37
C SER A 86 -3.99 -17.64 25.12
N MET A 87 -4.80 -16.62 25.41
CA MET A 87 -4.41 -15.50 26.27
C MET A 87 -4.03 -15.93 27.69
N LYS A 88 -4.67 -17.00 28.20
CA LYS A 88 -4.36 -17.56 29.53
C LYS A 88 -2.96 -18.18 29.55
N GLU A 89 -2.63 -18.96 28.51
CA GLU A 89 -1.30 -19.57 28.36
C GLU A 89 -0.21 -18.50 28.22
N MET A 90 -0.48 -17.43 27.45
CA MET A 90 0.47 -16.33 27.28
C MET A 90 0.85 -15.65 28.61
N GLY A 91 -0.04 -15.67 29.60
CA GLY A 91 0.23 -15.14 30.95
C GLY A 91 0.96 -16.10 31.89
N SER A 92 1.11 -17.37 31.51
CA SER A 92 1.64 -18.43 32.37
C SER A 92 3.14 -18.30 32.64
N PRO A 93 3.65 -18.75 33.80
CA PRO A 93 5.08 -18.82 34.08
C PRO A 93 5.85 -19.64 33.04
N GLU A 94 5.27 -20.75 32.56
CA GLU A 94 5.91 -21.67 31.62
C GLU A 94 6.10 -21.03 30.24
N PHE A 95 5.11 -20.25 29.77
CA PHE A 95 5.24 -19.51 28.53
C PHE A 95 6.31 -18.41 28.64
N LYS A 96 6.34 -17.69 29.76
CA LYS A 96 7.37 -16.67 30.03
C LYS A 96 8.77 -17.28 30.10
N GLU A 97 8.91 -18.47 30.68
CA GLU A 97 10.19 -19.19 30.71
C GLU A 97 10.65 -19.54 29.29
N LYS A 98 9.77 -20.06 28.43
CA LYS A 98 10.10 -20.30 27.00
C LYS A 98 10.53 -19.02 26.29
N GLN A 99 9.84 -17.90 26.53
CA GLN A 99 10.22 -16.62 25.96
C GLN A 99 11.59 -16.13 26.44
N ASN A 100 11.90 -16.28 27.74
CA ASN A 100 13.18 -15.89 28.32
C ASN A 100 14.34 -16.74 27.80
N ASN A 101 14.11 -18.03 27.58
CA ASN A 101 15.10 -18.94 27.02
C ASN A 101 15.31 -18.71 25.51
N GLY A 102 14.28 -18.25 24.81
CA GLY A 102 14.33 -17.92 23.39
C GLY A 102 14.64 -19.10 22.47
N PRO A 103 14.85 -18.83 21.16
CA PRO A 103 14.66 -17.54 20.51
C PRO A 103 13.17 -17.15 20.42
N VAL A 104 12.89 -15.84 20.42
CA VAL A 104 11.54 -15.28 20.24
C VAL A 104 11.46 -14.58 18.89
N GLY A 105 10.48 -14.95 18.06
CA GLY A 105 10.35 -14.33 16.74
C GLY A 105 9.12 -14.73 15.95
N PHE A 106 8.86 -13.94 14.90
CA PHE A 106 7.91 -14.22 13.84
C PHE A 106 8.68 -14.55 12.56
N PHE A 107 8.24 -15.54 11.80
CA PHE A 107 8.88 -15.92 10.55
C PHE A 107 7.89 -16.57 9.58
N THR A 108 8.20 -16.48 8.29
CA THR A 108 7.42 -17.12 7.21
C THR A 108 8.27 -18.22 6.59
N VAL A 109 7.73 -19.43 6.49
CA VAL A 109 8.32 -20.54 5.75
C VAL A 109 7.79 -20.52 4.32
N LEU A 110 8.69 -20.53 3.35
CA LEU A 110 8.36 -20.58 1.93
C LEU A 110 8.48 -22.00 1.39
N PRO A 111 7.78 -22.35 0.29
CA PRO A 111 8.02 -23.61 -0.41
C PRO A 111 9.49 -23.79 -0.80
N ASN A 112 9.99 -25.01 -0.69
CA ASN A 112 11.35 -25.35 -1.15
C ASN A 112 11.46 -25.24 -2.67
N GLY A 113 12.61 -24.80 -3.16
CA GLY A 113 12.94 -24.75 -4.59
C GLY A 113 13.12 -23.33 -5.14
N GLN A 114 13.20 -23.23 -6.46
CA GLN A 114 13.36 -21.94 -7.14
C GLN A 114 12.05 -21.15 -7.09
N CYS A 115 12.10 -19.97 -6.47
CA CYS A 115 11.02 -18.99 -6.51
C CYS A 115 11.15 -18.14 -7.78
N GLY A 116 10.40 -18.45 -8.83
CA GLY A 116 10.20 -17.51 -9.94
C GLY A 116 9.47 -16.26 -9.45
N MET A 117 9.82 -15.07 -9.97
CA MET A 117 9.22 -13.79 -9.56
C MET A 117 7.98 -13.38 -10.39
N GLY A 118 7.66 -14.11 -11.46
CA GLY A 118 6.66 -13.70 -12.44
C GLY A 118 5.27 -13.47 -11.83
N LEU A 119 4.83 -14.36 -10.93
CA LEU A 119 3.54 -14.22 -10.25
C LEU A 119 3.53 -13.00 -9.33
N GLN A 120 4.60 -12.77 -8.58
CA GLN A 120 4.70 -11.64 -7.64
C GLN A 120 4.69 -10.30 -8.39
N LEU A 121 5.37 -10.23 -9.53
CA LEU A 121 5.33 -9.06 -10.41
C LEU A 121 3.94 -8.82 -11.00
N ALA A 122 3.24 -9.88 -11.43
CA ALA A 122 1.87 -9.76 -11.92
C ALA A 122 0.89 -9.30 -10.83
N LEU A 123 1.01 -9.84 -9.61
CA LEU A 123 0.23 -9.42 -8.45
C LEU A 123 0.55 -7.98 -8.04
N TRP A 124 1.82 -7.56 -8.13
CA TRP A 124 2.23 -6.18 -7.88
C TRP A 124 1.58 -5.21 -8.86
N PHE A 125 1.60 -5.51 -10.16
CA PHE A 125 0.93 -4.69 -11.16
C PHE A 125 -0.59 -4.66 -10.96
N ALA A 126 -1.20 -5.81 -10.66
CA ALA A 126 -2.64 -5.90 -10.35
C ALA A 126 -3.00 -5.10 -9.09
N PHE A 127 -2.13 -5.09 -8.08
CA PHE A 127 -2.29 -4.26 -6.90
C PHE A 127 -2.19 -2.76 -7.24
N SER A 128 -1.25 -2.34 -8.09
CA SER A 128 -1.18 -0.95 -8.55
C SER A 128 -2.44 -0.51 -9.31
N LEU A 129 -3.03 -1.40 -10.12
CA LEU A 129 -4.33 -1.16 -10.76
C LEU A 129 -5.46 -1.00 -9.73
N LEU A 130 -5.51 -1.87 -8.72
CA LEU A 130 -6.48 -1.77 -7.63
C LEU A 130 -6.36 -0.45 -6.88
N VAL A 131 -5.12 -0.01 -6.56
CA VAL A 131 -4.89 1.31 -5.96
C VAL A 131 -5.41 2.42 -6.88
N GLY A 132 -5.11 2.38 -8.18
CA GLY A 132 -5.62 3.33 -9.16
C GLY A 132 -7.16 3.39 -9.18
N ILE A 133 -7.84 2.24 -9.12
CA ILE A 133 -9.32 2.17 -9.03
C ILE A 133 -9.83 2.84 -7.75
N MET A 134 -9.21 2.58 -6.59
CA MET A 134 -9.59 3.20 -5.32
C MET A 134 -9.38 4.72 -5.32
N VAL A 135 -8.25 5.16 -5.89
CA VAL A 135 -7.93 6.58 -6.10
C VAL A 135 -8.97 7.25 -7.00
N ALA A 136 -9.31 6.63 -8.12
CA ALA A 136 -10.32 7.13 -9.04
C ALA A 136 -11.71 7.19 -8.38
N TYR A 137 -12.09 6.16 -7.62
CA TYR A 137 -13.35 6.11 -6.89
C TYR A 137 -13.47 7.24 -5.86
N ILE A 138 -12.43 7.49 -5.07
CA ILE A 138 -12.44 8.57 -4.08
C ILE A 138 -12.46 9.94 -4.79
N ALA A 139 -11.58 10.14 -5.77
CA ALA A 139 -11.45 11.43 -6.45
C ALA A 139 -12.73 11.84 -7.19
N ARG A 140 -13.39 10.92 -7.91
CA ARG A 140 -14.63 11.23 -8.64
C ARG A 140 -15.80 11.61 -7.74
N MET A 141 -15.75 11.25 -6.46
CA MET A 141 -16.78 11.61 -5.47
C MET A 141 -16.51 12.98 -4.83
N SER A 142 -15.31 13.53 -5.02
CA SER A 142 -14.88 14.77 -4.35
C SER A 142 -14.52 15.90 -5.31
N LEU A 143 -14.22 15.60 -6.58
CA LEU A 143 -13.70 16.55 -7.56
C LEU A 143 -14.58 16.57 -8.83
N PRO A 144 -15.14 17.73 -9.22
CA PRO A 144 -15.86 17.86 -10.48
C PRO A 144 -14.93 17.79 -11.71
N ALA A 145 -15.51 17.57 -12.89
CA ALA A 145 -14.81 17.76 -14.16
C ALA A 145 -14.29 19.21 -14.28
N GLY A 146 -13.11 19.38 -14.88
CA GLY A 146 -12.42 20.67 -14.99
C GLY A 146 -11.71 21.14 -13.72
N THR A 147 -11.59 20.28 -12.69
CA THR A 147 -10.80 20.61 -11.49
C THR A 147 -9.33 20.84 -11.85
N ASP A 148 -8.73 21.88 -11.26
CA ASP A 148 -7.32 22.23 -11.46
C ASP A 148 -6.35 21.09 -11.10
N TYR A 149 -5.29 20.96 -11.91
CA TYR A 149 -4.25 19.94 -11.78
C TYR A 149 -3.75 19.73 -10.34
N LEU A 150 -3.37 20.81 -9.64
CA LEU A 150 -2.77 20.71 -8.31
C LEU A 150 -3.74 20.17 -7.26
N LEU A 151 -5.05 20.44 -7.41
CA LEU A 151 -6.06 19.94 -6.50
C LEU A 151 -6.31 18.45 -6.76
N VAL A 152 -6.42 18.04 -8.03
CA VAL A 152 -6.50 16.63 -8.42
C VAL A 152 -5.29 15.86 -7.91
N HIS A 153 -4.08 16.35 -8.19
CA HIS A 153 -2.83 15.75 -7.76
C HIS A 153 -2.75 15.58 -6.25
N ARG A 154 -3.14 16.60 -5.48
CA ARG A 154 -3.12 16.54 -4.01
C ARG A 154 -4.02 15.43 -3.48
N VAL A 155 -5.27 15.35 -3.95
CA VAL A 155 -6.24 14.36 -3.48
C VAL A 155 -5.81 12.97 -3.92
N THR A 156 -5.60 12.77 -5.22
CA THR A 156 -5.28 11.45 -5.78
C THR A 156 -3.94 10.93 -5.31
N GLY A 157 -2.93 11.79 -5.23
CA GLY A 157 -1.60 11.43 -4.74
C GLY A 157 -1.57 11.12 -3.24
N ALA A 158 -2.30 11.86 -2.41
CA ALA A 158 -2.43 11.55 -0.99
C ALA A 158 -3.18 10.22 -0.76
N THR A 159 -4.26 9.97 -1.51
CA THR A 159 -4.97 8.68 -1.47
C THR A 159 -4.05 7.53 -1.87
N ALA A 160 -3.32 7.67 -2.97
CA ALA A 160 -2.38 6.65 -3.43
C ALA A 160 -1.26 6.40 -2.42
N PHE A 161 -0.67 7.46 -1.85
CA PHE A 161 0.33 7.35 -0.79
C PHE A 161 -0.20 6.54 0.41
N CYS A 162 -1.42 6.82 0.85
CA CYS A 162 -2.02 6.07 1.95
C CYS A 162 -2.16 4.57 1.62
N CYS A 163 -2.59 4.25 0.40
CA CYS A 163 -2.75 2.87 -0.06
C CYS A 163 -1.42 2.11 -0.14
N TYR A 164 -0.35 2.76 -0.61
CA TYR A 164 0.97 2.12 -0.73
C TYR A 164 1.73 2.04 0.59
N SER A 165 1.52 2.99 1.53
CA SER A 165 2.41 3.14 2.68
C SER A 165 1.85 2.62 4.00
N MET A 166 0.56 2.84 4.27
CA MET A 166 0.07 2.79 5.67
C MET A 166 0.09 1.38 6.28
N ALA A 167 0.01 0.33 5.46
CA ALA A 167 0.06 -1.07 5.93
C ALA A 167 1.44 -1.47 6.50
N HIS A 168 2.51 -0.70 6.24
CA HIS A 168 3.83 -0.97 6.81
C HIS A 168 3.92 -0.59 8.30
N LEU A 169 3.15 0.39 8.77
CA LEU A 169 3.17 0.80 10.19
C LEU A 169 2.73 -0.32 11.14
N PRO A 170 1.57 -0.99 10.93
CA PRO A 170 1.19 -2.15 11.74
C PRO A 170 2.29 -3.22 11.80
N SER A 171 3.03 -3.43 10.71
CA SER A 171 4.12 -4.41 10.66
C SER A 171 5.25 -4.10 11.66
N SER A 172 5.66 -2.84 11.77
CA SER A 172 6.67 -2.42 12.77
C SER A 172 6.11 -2.37 14.19
N ILE A 173 4.85 -1.95 14.36
CA ILE A 173 4.22 -1.83 15.67
C ILE A 173 4.02 -3.21 16.32
N TRP A 174 3.38 -4.12 15.60
CA TRP A 174 2.93 -5.41 16.15
C TRP A 174 3.96 -6.53 15.99
N TYR A 175 4.67 -6.56 14.86
CA TYR A 175 5.57 -7.67 14.51
C TYR A 175 7.05 -7.30 14.60
N LYS A 176 7.36 -6.13 15.17
CA LYS A 176 8.73 -5.64 15.41
C LYS A 176 9.61 -5.60 14.15
N LYS A 177 9.02 -5.52 12.95
CA LYS A 177 9.77 -5.31 11.71
C LYS A 177 10.55 -3.99 11.78
N SER A 178 11.71 -3.95 11.11
CA SER A 178 12.61 -2.79 11.10
C SER A 178 11.89 -1.49 10.75
N TRP A 179 11.96 -0.50 11.65
CA TRP A 179 11.43 0.84 11.39
C TRP A 179 12.12 1.51 10.20
N MET A 180 13.40 1.23 9.99
CA MET A 180 14.12 1.76 8.82
C MET A 180 13.55 1.20 7.51
N ALA A 181 13.29 -0.11 7.45
CA ALA A 181 12.65 -0.72 6.28
C ALA A 181 11.26 -0.12 6.05
N THR A 182 10.49 0.10 7.13
CA THR A 182 9.19 0.79 7.05
C THR A 182 9.34 2.20 6.49
N MET A 183 10.33 2.98 6.92
CA MET A 183 10.56 4.33 6.39
C MET A 183 10.98 4.34 4.92
N ARG A 184 11.78 3.36 4.47
CA ARG A 184 12.11 3.17 3.05
C ARG A 184 10.86 2.88 2.23
N ASN A 185 10.00 1.95 2.68
CA ASN A 185 8.73 1.67 2.01
C ASN A 185 7.78 2.88 2.00
N PHE A 186 7.82 3.74 3.02
CA PHE A 186 7.09 5.00 3.01
C PHE A 186 7.61 5.98 1.95
N LEU A 187 8.93 6.04 1.76
CA LEU A 187 9.53 6.86 0.70
C LEU A 187 9.11 6.35 -0.68
N ASP A 188 9.12 5.03 -0.89
CA ASP A 188 8.62 4.39 -2.11
C ASP A 188 7.15 4.74 -2.35
N GLY A 189 6.29 4.53 -1.35
CA GLY A 189 4.88 4.86 -1.43
C GLY A 189 4.63 6.34 -1.68
N LEU A 190 5.49 7.24 -1.20
CA LEU A 190 5.43 8.67 -1.50
C LEU A 190 5.73 8.93 -2.98
N VAL A 191 6.79 8.32 -3.53
CA VAL A 191 7.10 8.41 -4.96
C VAL A 191 5.93 7.87 -5.80
N TYR A 192 5.38 6.71 -5.44
CA TYR A 192 4.25 6.12 -6.14
C TYR A 192 2.99 7.01 -6.06
N GLY A 193 2.75 7.63 -4.91
CA GLY A 193 1.67 8.58 -4.70
C GLY A 193 1.81 9.82 -5.57
N LEU A 194 3.00 10.42 -5.62
CA LEU A 194 3.29 11.58 -6.47
C LEU A 194 3.12 11.27 -7.96
N LEU A 195 3.60 10.10 -8.42
CA LEU A 195 3.43 9.67 -9.81
C LEU A 195 1.96 9.46 -10.17
N THR A 196 1.21 8.79 -9.30
CA THR A 196 -0.23 8.59 -9.48
C THR A 196 -0.95 9.94 -9.52
N GLY A 197 -0.65 10.83 -8.58
CA GLY A 197 -1.21 12.18 -8.54
C GLY A 197 -0.92 12.99 -9.81
N GLY A 198 0.31 12.89 -10.34
CA GLY A 198 0.71 13.52 -11.59
C GLY A 198 -0.08 13.03 -12.79
N VAL A 199 -0.23 11.71 -12.93
CA VAL A 199 -1.00 11.11 -14.04
C VAL A 199 -2.48 11.47 -13.95
N PHE A 200 -3.09 11.38 -12.77
CA PHE A 200 -4.49 11.75 -12.60
C PHE A 200 -4.74 13.24 -12.80
N GLY A 201 -3.86 14.12 -12.28
CA GLY A 201 -3.96 15.55 -12.52
C GLY A 201 -3.82 15.91 -13.99
N TRP A 202 -2.93 15.22 -14.72
CA TRP A 202 -2.70 15.43 -16.15
C TRP A 202 -3.92 15.00 -17.00
N LEU A 203 -4.54 13.87 -16.66
CA LEU A 203 -5.61 13.27 -17.47
C LEU A 203 -7.00 13.44 -16.85
N TRP A 204 -7.16 14.44 -15.99
CA TRP A 204 -8.45 14.72 -15.38
C TRP A 204 -9.45 15.19 -16.44
N PRO A 205 -10.71 14.72 -16.43
CA PRO A 205 -11.71 15.13 -17.42
C PRO A 205 -11.93 16.65 -17.44
N ALA A 206 -11.96 17.23 -18.63
CA ALA A 206 -12.29 18.64 -18.84
C ALA A 206 -13.78 18.94 -18.58
N ALA A 207 -14.10 20.22 -18.35
CA ALA A 207 -15.45 20.73 -18.05
C ALA A 207 -16.43 20.67 -19.24
#